data_AF-A0A329RC11-F1
#
_entry.id   AF-A0A329RC11-F1
#
_cell.length_a   1.000
_cell.length_b   1.000
_cell.length_c   1.000
_cell.angle_alpha   90.00
_cell.angle_beta   90.00
_cell.angle_gamma   90.00
#
_symmetry.space_group_name_H-M   'P 1'
#
loop_
_entity.id
_entity.type
_entity.pdbx_description
1 polymer ?
#
loop_
_entity_poly.entity_id
_entity_poly.type
_entity_poly.pdbx_seq_one_letter_code
_entity_poly.pdbx_strand_id
1 'polypeptide(L)'
;MYEQYKQAFPSGLAKSTFYMLASILTHGEMVARSSIDYVTGFLLNDNFELLERIVRDILPGKFEDLSRKMAILKAWLKYGAIGQFEGNDDESESACARHLIKFELLEPAKNAAKLGKVFCKYCHGFDNLIRHIKQQLEEAGADACCLEAVSDCHEKLELFLGHRLRVLNQQRALRELFDKMRDYCVGNVATEALVVIDFKQNQFTTVKKQ
;
A
#
# COMPACT_ATOMS: atom_id res chain seq x y z
N MET A 1 37.26 15.34 -19.05
CA MET A 1 35.77 15.40 -19.12
C MET A 1 35.18 16.26 -18.00
N TYR A 2 35.59 16.09 -16.73
CA TYR A 2 35.15 16.94 -15.62
C TYR A 2 35.70 18.39 -15.67
N GLU A 3 36.95 18.59 -16.11
CA GLU A 3 37.52 19.95 -16.21
C GLU A 3 36.95 20.79 -17.36
N GLN A 4 36.64 20.15 -18.49
CA GLN A 4 35.95 20.81 -19.62
C GLN A 4 34.52 21.24 -19.24
N TYR A 5 33.87 20.52 -18.32
CA TYR A 5 32.54 20.86 -17.81
C TYR A 5 32.55 22.09 -16.89
N LYS A 6 33.57 22.24 -16.03
CA LYS A 6 33.74 23.40 -15.14
C LYS A 6 34.03 24.70 -15.91
N GLN A 7 34.69 24.59 -17.07
CA GLN A 7 34.95 25.74 -17.95
C GLN A 7 33.71 26.20 -18.71
N ALA A 8 32.80 25.29 -19.07
CA ALA A 8 31.59 25.62 -19.84
C ALA A 8 30.45 26.19 -18.96
N PHE A 9 30.41 25.89 -17.66
CA PHE A 9 29.33 26.29 -16.75
C PHE A 9 29.88 26.85 -15.42
N PRO A 10 30.53 28.02 -15.43
CA PRO A 10 31.21 28.58 -14.26
C PRO A 10 30.27 28.99 -13.12
N SER A 11 28.97 29.14 -13.36
CA SER A 11 27.97 29.62 -12.39
C SER A 11 26.97 28.54 -11.90
N GLY A 12 27.27 27.26 -12.08
CA GLY A 12 26.38 26.17 -11.66
C GLY A 12 25.22 25.87 -12.63
N LEU A 13 24.44 24.83 -12.31
CA LEU A 13 23.40 24.21 -13.15
C LEU A 13 22.47 25.24 -13.82
N ALA A 14 22.52 25.32 -15.15
CA ALA A 14 21.62 26.18 -15.92
C ALA A 14 20.17 25.68 -15.83
N LYS A 15 19.22 26.62 -15.82
CA LYS A 15 17.76 26.38 -15.75
C LYS A 15 17.27 25.34 -16.79
N SER A 16 17.89 25.27 -17.96
CA SER A 16 17.62 24.26 -19.00
C SER A 16 18.05 22.84 -18.60
N THR A 17 19.13 22.70 -17.83
CA THR A 17 19.59 21.41 -17.30
C THR A 17 18.68 20.92 -16.18
N PHE A 18 18.16 21.84 -15.34
CA PHE A 18 17.13 21.52 -14.34
C PHE A 18 15.84 21.01 -14.99
N TYR A 19 15.31 21.68 -16.03
CA TYR A 19 14.10 21.22 -16.71
C TYR A 19 14.30 19.93 -17.52
N MET A 20 15.50 19.71 -18.05
CA MET A 20 15.85 18.45 -18.71
C MET A 20 15.90 17.29 -17.71
N LEU A 21 16.56 17.49 -16.56
CA LEU A 21 16.58 16.51 -15.47
C LEU A 21 15.17 16.29 -14.91
N ALA A 22 14.41 17.36 -14.67
CA ALA A 22 13.02 17.26 -14.22
C ALA A 22 12.16 16.49 -15.24
N SER A 23 12.30 16.75 -16.54
CA SER A 23 11.60 16.01 -17.62
C SER A 23 11.97 14.53 -17.69
N ILE A 24 13.24 14.20 -17.46
CA ILE A 24 13.73 12.81 -17.44
C ILE A 24 13.21 12.09 -16.18
N LEU A 25 13.15 12.81 -15.05
CA LEU A 25 12.66 12.29 -13.77
C LEU A 25 11.12 12.16 -13.74
N THR A 26 10.38 13.07 -14.37
CA THR A 26 8.90 13.07 -14.41
C THR A 26 8.32 12.18 -15.52
N HIS A 27 9.08 11.80 -16.55
CA HIS A 27 8.65 10.73 -17.47
C HIS A 27 8.42 9.38 -16.76
N GLY A 28 8.97 9.20 -15.55
CA GLY A 28 8.67 8.06 -14.67
C GLY A 28 7.27 8.08 -14.03
N GLU A 29 6.57 9.21 -13.99
CA GLU A 29 5.26 9.34 -13.32
C GLU A 29 4.13 8.53 -14.00
N MET A 30 4.16 8.36 -15.32
CA MET A 30 3.15 7.52 -15.99
C MET A 30 3.31 6.04 -15.64
N VAL A 31 4.55 5.59 -15.41
CA VAL A 31 4.84 4.21 -15.00
C VAL A 31 4.58 4.02 -13.49
N ALA A 32 4.59 5.09 -12.68
CA ALA A 32 4.26 5.01 -11.25
C ALA A 32 2.81 4.56 -11.02
N ARG A 33 1.87 4.96 -11.89
CA ARG A 33 0.47 4.49 -11.87
C ARG A 33 0.36 2.97 -12.12
N SER A 34 1.15 2.41 -13.02
CA SER A 34 1.02 0.99 -13.43
C SER A 34 1.47 -0.02 -12.36
N SER A 35 2.43 0.33 -11.49
CA SER A 35 2.89 -0.57 -10.42
C SER A 35 1.93 -0.61 -9.23
N ILE A 36 1.26 0.51 -8.94
CA ILE A 36 0.14 0.57 -7.98
C ILE A 36 -1.05 -0.24 -8.53
N ASP A 37 -1.27 -0.22 -9.85
CA ASP A 37 -2.28 -1.05 -10.50
C ASP A 37 -1.98 -2.55 -10.41
N TYR A 38 -0.70 -2.99 -10.47
CA TYR A 38 -0.36 -4.41 -10.34
C TYR A 38 -0.64 -4.97 -8.94
N VAL A 39 -0.21 -4.27 -7.87
CA VAL A 39 -0.47 -4.71 -6.49
C VAL A 39 -1.97 -4.70 -6.19
N THR A 40 -2.69 -3.72 -6.74
CA THR A 40 -4.16 -3.67 -6.65
C THR A 40 -4.82 -4.79 -7.45
N GLY A 41 -4.30 -5.15 -8.62
CA GLY A 41 -4.75 -6.32 -9.38
C GLY A 41 -4.59 -7.61 -8.58
N PHE A 42 -3.35 -7.94 -8.24
CA PHE A 42 -2.98 -9.23 -7.67
C PHE A 42 -3.43 -9.44 -6.21
N LEU A 43 -3.28 -8.42 -5.35
CA LEU A 43 -3.61 -8.58 -3.93
C LEU A 43 -5.05 -8.19 -3.59
N LEU A 44 -5.71 -7.38 -4.41
CA LEU A 44 -7.08 -6.93 -4.14
C LEU A 44 -8.09 -7.49 -5.15
N ASN A 45 -7.98 -7.14 -6.43
CA ASN A 45 -9.01 -7.46 -7.42
C ASN A 45 -9.18 -8.97 -7.62
N ASP A 46 -8.09 -9.68 -7.88
CA ASP A 46 -8.12 -11.13 -8.18
C ASP A 46 -8.71 -11.93 -7.01
N ASN A 47 -8.40 -11.54 -5.77
CA ASN A 47 -8.92 -12.21 -4.58
C ASN A 47 -10.42 -11.96 -4.38
N PHE A 48 -10.90 -10.73 -4.63
CA PHE A 48 -12.34 -10.46 -4.58
C PHE A 48 -13.10 -11.17 -5.71
N GLU A 49 -12.53 -11.26 -6.91
CA GLU A 49 -13.13 -12.01 -8.02
C GLU A 49 -13.19 -13.52 -7.73
N LEU A 50 -12.19 -14.07 -7.05
CA LEU A 50 -12.19 -15.46 -6.60
C LEU A 50 -13.25 -15.69 -5.51
N LEU A 51 -13.29 -14.81 -4.49
CA LEU A 51 -14.30 -14.88 -3.43
C LEU A 51 -15.73 -14.77 -3.99
N GLU A 52 -15.97 -13.87 -4.94
CA GLU A 52 -17.28 -13.74 -5.59
C GLU A 52 -17.66 -15.00 -6.36
N ARG A 53 -16.72 -15.62 -7.07
CA ARG A 53 -16.95 -16.91 -7.75
C ARG A 53 -17.33 -18.01 -6.76
N ILE A 54 -16.54 -18.19 -5.71
CA ILE A 54 -16.78 -19.20 -4.67
C ILE A 54 -18.16 -19.00 -4.03
N VAL A 55 -18.48 -17.77 -3.63
CA VAL A 55 -19.77 -17.46 -2.98
C VAL A 55 -20.94 -17.66 -3.94
N ARG A 56 -20.79 -17.27 -5.22
CA ARG A 56 -21.86 -17.47 -6.22
C ARG A 56 -22.15 -18.94 -6.46
N ASP A 57 -21.11 -19.75 -6.55
CA ASP A 57 -21.23 -21.14 -6.96
C ASP A 57 -21.70 -22.03 -5.79
N ILE A 58 -21.27 -21.74 -4.56
CA ILE A 58 -21.58 -22.56 -3.37
C ILE A 58 -22.73 -21.98 -2.53
N LEU A 59 -22.87 -20.65 -2.48
CA LEU A 59 -23.86 -19.95 -1.67
C LEU A 59 -24.79 -19.06 -2.53
N PRO A 60 -25.44 -19.59 -3.60
CA PRO A 60 -26.20 -18.78 -4.54
C PRO A 60 -27.32 -17.97 -3.86
N GLY A 61 -27.98 -18.54 -2.86
CA GLY A 61 -29.04 -17.85 -2.09
C GLY A 61 -28.55 -16.71 -1.18
N LYS A 62 -27.24 -16.59 -0.95
CA LYS A 62 -26.62 -15.52 -0.14
C LYS A 62 -25.74 -14.59 -0.98
N PHE A 63 -25.62 -14.87 -2.28
CA PHE A 63 -24.67 -14.19 -3.16
C PHE A 63 -24.89 -12.68 -3.22
N GLU A 64 -26.14 -12.22 -3.37
CA GLU A 64 -26.43 -10.78 -3.51
C GLU A 64 -25.98 -9.99 -2.27
N ASP A 65 -26.31 -10.47 -1.07
CA ASP A 65 -25.94 -9.78 0.18
C ASP A 65 -24.42 -9.84 0.43
N LEU A 66 -23.80 -11.01 0.24
CA LEU A 66 -22.37 -11.19 0.44
C LEU A 66 -21.55 -10.43 -0.60
N SER A 67 -21.97 -10.40 -1.87
CA SER A 67 -21.34 -9.62 -2.93
C SER A 67 -21.37 -8.13 -2.61
N ARG A 68 -22.51 -7.60 -2.15
CA ARG A 68 -22.60 -6.20 -1.71
C ARG A 68 -21.63 -5.90 -0.56
N LYS A 69 -21.57 -6.77 0.45
CA LYS A 69 -20.63 -6.62 1.58
C LYS A 69 -19.17 -6.68 1.13
N MET A 70 -18.84 -7.59 0.21
CA MET A 70 -17.51 -7.70 -0.39
C MET A 70 -17.15 -6.45 -1.20
N ALA A 71 -18.07 -5.89 -1.96
CA ALA A 71 -17.87 -4.64 -2.70
C ALA A 71 -17.57 -3.45 -1.75
N ILE A 72 -18.30 -3.36 -0.63
CA ILE A 72 -18.04 -2.36 0.43
C ILE A 72 -16.64 -2.56 1.01
N LEU A 73 -16.27 -3.80 1.35
CA LEU A 73 -14.95 -4.09 1.90
C LEU A 73 -13.83 -3.77 0.91
N LYS A 74 -14.00 -4.13 -0.37
CA LYS A 74 -13.07 -3.81 -1.46
C LYS A 74 -12.87 -2.30 -1.61
N ALA A 75 -13.96 -1.54 -1.60
CA ALA A 75 -13.90 -0.08 -1.66
C ALA A 75 -13.21 0.51 -0.43
N TRP A 76 -13.48 -0.02 0.77
CA TRP A 76 -12.80 0.41 1.99
C TRP A 76 -11.30 0.12 1.93
N LEU A 77 -10.88 -1.09 1.55
CA LEU A 77 -9.46 -1.43 1.41
C LEU A 77 -8.76 -0.52 0.39
N LYS A 78 -9.41 -0.25 -0.75
CA LYS A 78 -8.83 0.56 -1.83
C LYS A 78 -8.73 2.04 -1.47
N TYR A 79 -9.78 2.62 -0.88
CA TYR A 79 -9.90 4.08 -0.73
C TYR A 79 -10.01 4.52 0.73
N GLY A 80 -10.79 3.79 1.54
CA GLY A 80 -11.17 4.20 2.89
C GLY A 80 -10.11 3.95 3.97
N ALA A 81 -9.27 2.94 3.80
CA ALA A 81 -8.25 2.57 4.79
C ALA A 81 -7.31 3.75 5.10
N ILE A 82 -6.94 4.56 4.08
CA ILE A 82 -6.01 5.69 4.26
C ILE A 82 -6.63 6.87 5.00
N GLY A 83 -7.87 7.25 4.67
CA GLY A 83 -8.53 8.40 5.31
C GLY A 83 -8.70 8.24 6.82
N GLN A 84 -8.80 7.00 7.30
CA GLN A 84 -8.86 6.70 8.73
C GLN A 84 -7.48 6.81 9.42
N PHE A 85 -6.38 6.67 8.69
CA PHE A 85 -5.03 6.85 9.24
C PHE A 85 -4.63 8.31 9.42
N GLU A 86 -5.24 9.23 8.66
CA GLU A 86 -4.90 10.66 8.68
C GLU A 86 -5.87 11.51 9.53
N GLY A 87 -7.03 10.98 9.93
CA GLY A 87 -8.15 11.80 10.40
C GLY A 87 -8.54 11.75 11.88
N ASN A 88 -8.05 10.82 12.71
CA ASN A 88 -8.64 10.62 14.05
C ASN A 88 -7.65 10.75 15.22
N ASP A 89 -7.94 11.72 16.09
CA ASP A 89 -7.39 11.91 17.45
C ASP A 89 -7.96 10.90 18.48
N ASP A 90 -8.68 9.86 18.03
CA ASP A 90 -9.24 8.84 18.91
C ASP A 90 -8.16 7.80 19.27
N GLU A 91 -7.68 7.86 20.51
CA GLU A 91 -6.62 6.98 21.04
C GLU A 91 -6.89 5.49 20.78
N SER A 92 -8.16 5.09 20.69
CA SER A 92 -8.57 3.70 20.44
C SER A 92 -8.27 3.20 19.02
N GLU A 93 -8.29 4.08 18.02
CA GLU A 93 -7.95 3.73 16.63
C GLU A 93 -6.44 3.80 16.36
N SER A 94 -5.73 4.62 17.14
CA SER A 94 -4.26 4.71 17.16
C SER A 94 -3.57 3.46 17.75
N ALA A 95 -4.29 2.71 18.60
CA ALA A 95 -3.80 1.50 19.26
C ALA A 95 -4.05 0.21 18.46
N CYS A 96 -4.66 0.30 17.28
CA CYS A 96 -5.02 -0.87 16.48
C CYS A 96 -3.76 -1.60 15.99
N ALA A 97 -3.60 -2.85 16.37
CA ALA A 97 -2.49 -3.71 15.96
C ALA A 97 -2.28 -3.73 14.43
N ARG A 98 -3.35 -3.86 13.64
CA ARG A 98 -3.24 -3.83 12.15
C ARG A 98 -2.81 -2.47 11.61
N HIS A 99 -3.03 -1.39 12.35
CA HIS A 99 -2.54 -0.06 12.02
C HIS A 99 -1.09 0.14 12.48
N LEU A 100 -0.63 -0.68 13.43
CA LEU A 100 0.66 -0.59 14.12
C LEU A 100 1.69 -1.68 13.75
N ILE A 101 1.41 -2.65 12.84
CA ILE A 101 2.25 -3.86 12.71
C ILE A 101 2.77 -4.18 11.29
N LYS A 102 4.06 -4.58 11.31
CA LYS A 102 4.96 -5.32 10.39
C LYS A 102 5.68 -4.62 9.26
N PHE A 103 5.18 -3.50 8.74
CA PHE A 103 5.82 -2.79 7.63
C PHE A 103 6.16 -1.33 7.96
N GLU A 104 6.13 -0.98 9.24
CA GLU A 104 6.47 0.34 9.73
C GLU A 104 7.98 0.58 9.63
N LEU A 105 8.36 1.61 8.86
CA LEU A 105 9.67 2.25 8.94
C LEU A 105 9.79 3.13 10.20
N LEU A 106 8.77 3.17 11.06
CA LEU A 106 8.74 3.94 12.30
C LEU A 106 8.90 2.98 13.49
N GLU A 107 10.11 3.00 14.05
CA GLU A 107 10.52 2.45 15.36
C GLU A 107 9.78 1.19 15.88
N PRO A 108 10.11 0.00 15.33
CA PRO A 108 9.55 -1.30 15.76
C PRO A 108 9.63 -1.55 17.28
N ALA A 109 10.66 -1.02 17.94
CA ALA A 109 10.92 -1.22 19.36
C ALA A 109 9.92 -0.47 20.28
N LYS A 110 9.39 0.68 19.86
CA LYS A 110 8.38 1.42 20.66
C LYS A 110 6.98 0.85 20.51
N ASN A 111 6.67 0.29 19.34
CA ASN A 111 5.35 -0.27 19.03
C ASN A 111 5.20 -1.75 19.46
N ALA A 112 6.31 -2.47 19.67
CA ALA A 112 6.31 -3.83 20.23
C ALA A 112 5.63 -3.95 21.60
N ALA A 113 5.70 -2.91 22.43
CA ALA A 113 5.02 -2.84 23.72
C ALA A 113 3.52 -2.48 23.63
N LYS A 114 3.08 -1.87 22.51
CA LYS A 114 1.68 -1.49 22.23
C LYS A 114 0.92 -2.51 21.38
N LEU A 115 1.57 -3.63 21.06
CA LEU A 115 1.06 -4.76 20.30
C LEU A 115 0.01 -5.55 21.12
N GLY A 116 -1.02 -4.87 21.60
CA GLY A 116 -2.22 -5.49 22.16
C GLY A 116 -3.06 -6.09 21.03
N LYS A 117 -3.87 -7.11 21.32
CA LYS A 117 -4.85 -7.71 20.37
C LYS A 117 -6.04 -6.78 20.05
N VAL A 118 -5.86 -5.48 20.18
CA VAL A 118 -6.93 -4.50 19.94
C VAL A 118 -6.96 -4.22 18.44
N PHE A 119 -8.07 -4.53 17.79
CA PHE A 119 -8.34 -4.12 16.43
C PHE A 119 -9.38 -3.00 16.46
N CYS A 120 -9.23 -2.00 15.59
CA CYS A 120 -10.28 -1.00 15.42
C CYS A 120 -11.55 -1.65 14.85
N LYS A 121 -12.70 -0.98 15.00
CA LYS A 121 -14.00 -1.46 14.49
C LYS A 121 -13.97 -1.83 12.99
N TYR A 122 -13.17 -1.13 12.19
CA TYR A 122 -13.06 -1.37 10.74
C TYR A 122 -12.23 -2.61 10.43
N CYS A 123 -11.07 -2.77 11.09
CA CYS A 123 -10.24 -3.96 11.03
C CYS A 123 -10.98 -5.20 11.55
N HIS A 124 -11.81 -5.05 12.58
CA HIS A 124 -12.74 -6.08 13.02
C HIS A 124 -13.78 -6.42 11.96
N GLY A 125 -14.36 -5.41 11.29
CA GLY A 125 -15.31 -5.60 10.19
C GLY A 125 -14.72 -6.40 9.03
N PHE A 126 -13.47 -6.12 8.66
CA PHE A 126 -12.70 -6.89 7.66
C PHE A 126 -12.64 -8.38 8.03
N ASP A 127 -12.13 -8.70 9.22
CA ASP A 127 -12.00 -10.09 9.66
C ASP A 127 -13.33 -10.80 9.82
N ASN A 128 -14.35 -10.08 10.32
CA ASN A 128 -15.66 -10.65 10.55
C ASN A 128 -16.35 -11.03 9.24
N LEU A 129 -16.20 -10.24 8.17
CA LEU A 129 -16.81 -10.59 6.88
C LEU A 129 -16.18 -11.85 6.29
N ILE A 130 -14.85 -11.94 6.28
CA ILE A 130 -14.16 -13.11 5.73
C ILE A 130 -14.44 -14.36 6.56
N ARG A 131 -14.41 -14.24 7.90
CA ARG A 131 -14.77 -15.35 8.81
C ARG A 131 -16.22 -15.80 8.61
N HIS A 132 -17.13 -14.86 8.41
CA HIS A 132 -18.53 -15.16 8.14
C HIS A 132 -18.69 -15.91 6.81
N ILE A 133 -18.03 -15.47 5.73
CA ILE A 133 -18.03 -16.19 4.45
C ILE A 133 -17.51 -17.62 4.64
N LYS A 134 -16.37 -17.78 5.31
CA LYS A 134 -15.77 -19.10 5.56
C LYS A 134 -16.72 -20.02 6.34
N GLN A 135 -17.32 -19.54 7.43
CA GLN A 135 -18.30 -20.30 8.20
C GLN A 135 -19.51 -20.72 7.35
N GLN A 136 -20.00 -19.83 6.49
CA GLN A 136 -21.13 -20.13 5.62
C GLN A 136 -20.79 -21.20 4.57
N LEU A 137 -19.56 -21.22 4.08
CA LEU A 137 -19.06 -22.26 3.17
C LEU A 137 -18.90 -23.61 3.90
N GLU A 138 -18.39 -23.61 5.13
CA GLU A 138 -18.30 -24.81 5.98
C GLU A 138 -19.69 -25.42 6.22
N GLU A 139 -20.68 -24.59 6.59
CA GLU A 139 -22.08 -25.01 6.78
C GLU A 139 -22.72 -25.57 5.51
N ALA A 140 -22.31 -25.08 4.34
CA ALA A 140 -22.77 -25.56 3.03
C ALA A 140 -22.02 -26.80 2.53
N GLY A 141 -21.06 -27.33 3.29
CA GLY A 141 -20.28 -28.51 2.92
C GLY A 141 -19.20 -28.25 1.87
N ALA A 142 -18.67 -27.03 1.79
CA ALA A 142 -17.52 -26.74 0.94
C ALA A 142 -16.31 -27.60 1.32
N ASP A 143 -15.56 -28.05 0.32
CA ASP A 143 -14.38 -28.87 0.55
C ASP A 143 -13.20 -28.06 1.13
N ALA A 144 -12.20 -28.78 1.63
CA ALA A 144 -11.02 -28.18 2.27
C ALA A 144 -10.24 -27.24 1.34
N CYS A 145 -10.16 -27.55 0.04
CA CYS A 145 -9.44 -26.73 -0.94
C CYS A 145 -10.15 -25.38 -1.14
N CYS A 146 -11.49 -25.38 -1.18
CA CYS A 146 -12.28 -24.16 -1.22
C CYS A 146 -12.06 -23.28 0.01
N LEU A 147 -12.02 -23.89 1.21
CA LEU A 147 -11.80 -23.17 2.47
C LEU A 147 -10.37 -22.62 2.58
N GLU A 148 -9.39 -23.35 2.05
CA GLU A 148 -7.99 -22.91 1.94
C GLU A 148 -7.88 -21.71 0.98
N ALA A 149 -8.54 -21.75 -0.18
CA ALA A 149 -8.57 -20.62 -1.11
C ALA A 149 -9.13 -19.33 -0.51
N VAL A 150 -10.16 -19.44 0.37
CA VAL A 150 -10.70 -18.29 1.11
C VAL A 150 -9.69 -17.76 2.13
N SER A 151 -8.96 -18.66 2.81
CA SER A 151 -7.87 -18.29 3.72
C SER A 151 -6.72 -17.59 2.98
N ASP A 152 -6.32 -18.09 1.81
CA ASP A 152 -5.30 -17.45 0.96
C ASP A 152 -5.73 -16.05 0.50
N CYS A 153 -7.01 -15.89 0.13
CA CYS A 153 -7.58 -14.58 -0.18
C CYS A 153 -7.48 -13.65 1.04
N HIS A 154 -7.78 -14.14 2.24
CA HIS A 154 -7.69 -13.36 3.47
C HIS A 154 -6.26 -12.83 3.68
N GLU A 155 -5.27 -13.71 3.65
CA GLU A 155 -3.86 -13.35 3.83
C GLU A 155 -3.38 -12.33 2.79
N LYS A 156 -3.76 -12.49 1.52
CA LYS A 156 -3.40 -11.53 0.46
C LYS A 156 -4.05 -10.16 0.66
N LEU A 157 -5.28 -10.10 1.16
CA LEU A 157 -5.93 -8.84 1.51
C LEU A 157 -5.25 -8.16 2.71
N GLU A 158 -4.74 -8.94 3.68
CA GLU A 158 -3.90 -8.40 4.76
C GLU A 158 -2.58 -7.84 4.24
N LEU A 159 -1.94 -8.53 3.29
CA LEU A 159 -0.74 -8.03 2.62
C LEU A 159 -1.02 -6.72 1.87
N PHE A 160 -2.18 -6.60 1.23
CA PHE A 160 -2.59 -5.35 0.58
C PHE A 160 -2.73 -4.21 1.59
N LEU A 161 -3.39 -4.45 2.72
CA LEU A 161 -3.52 -3.46 3.78
C LEU A 161 -2.14 -3.03 4.32
N GLY A 162 -1.25 -3.98 4.59
CA GLY A 162 0.12 -3.71 5.02
C GLY A 162 0.92 -2.92 3.99
N HIS A 163 0.76 -3.23 2.70
CA HIS A 163 1.38 -2.47 1.61
C HIS A 163 0.89 -1.01 1.60
N ARG A 164 -0.42 -0.77 1.73
CA ARG A 164 -1.00 0.58 1.77
C ARG A 164 -0.46 1.39 2.94
N LEU A 165 -0.40 0.80 4.12
CA LEU A 165 0.20 1.40 5.32
C LEU A 165 1.67 1.76 5.11
N ARG A 166 2.45 0.84 4.53
CA ARG A 166 3.87 1.10 4.21
C ARG A 166 4.04 2.32 3.31
N VAL A 167 3.26 2.39 2.23
CA VAL A 167 3.30 3.50 1.27
C VAL A 167 2.95 4.82 1.97
N LEU A 168 1.91 4.82 2.82
CA LEU A 168 1.53 6.00 3.58
C LEU A 168 2.65 6.46 4.54
N ASN A 169 3.26 5.54 5.27
CA ASN A 169 4.36 5.85 6.19
C ASN A 169 5.60 6.37 5.45
N GLN A 170 5.92 5.80 4.29
CA GLN A 170 6.97 6.32 3.40
C GLN A 170 6.67 7.75 2.94
N GLN A 171 5.43 8.00 2.51
CA GLN A 171 5.00 9.35 2.12
C GLN A 171 5.07 10.35 3.28
N ARG A 172 4.71 9.95 4.50
CA ARG A 172 4.86 10.78 5.71
C ARG A 172 6.32 11.13 6.00
N ALA A 173 7.20 10.13 6.05
CA ALA A 173 8.62 10.34 6.30
C ALA A 173 9.26 11.26 5.25
N LEU A 174 8.89 11.11 3.98
CA LEU A 174 9.33 12.00 2.91
C LEU A 174 8.81 13.43 3.11
N ARG A 175 7.52 13.60 3.44
CA ARG A 175 6.93 14.92 3.71
C ARG A 175 7.63 15.63 4.87
N GLU A 176 7.86 14.94 5.99
CA GLU A 176 8.59 15.51 7.14
C GLU A 176 10.01 15.94 6.78
N LEU A 177 10.70 15.15 5.95
CA LEU A 177 12.03 15.49 5.47
C LEU A 177 12.00 16.73 4.56
N PHE A 178 11.02 16.81 3.65
CA PHE A 178 10.81 17.98 2.81
C PHE A 178 10.49 19.23 3.62
N ASP A 179 9.61 19.13 4.61
CA ASP A 179 9.25 20.25 5.48
C ASP A 179 10.47 20.76 6.26
N LYS A 180 11.26 19.85 6.85
CA LYS A 180 12.51 20.22 7.55
C LYS A 180 13.51 20.92 6.63
N MET A 181 13.70 20.42 5.41
CA MET A 181 14.60 21.05 4.44
C MET A 181 14.09 22.42 4.01
N ARG A 182 12.79 22.55 3.74
CA ARG A 182 12.15 23.82 3.40
C ARG A 182 12.38 24.84 4.52
N ASP A 183 12.07 24.46 5.75
CA ASP A 183 12.16 25.35 6.91
C ASP A 183 13.61 25.78 7.17
N TYR A 184 14.59 24.89 6.97
CA TYR A 184 16.00 25.24 7.01
C TYR A 184 16.38 26.29 5.95
N CYS A 185 15.89 26.15 4.73
CA CYS A 185 16.18 27.05 3.60
C CYS A 185 15.52 28.43 3.73
N VAL A 186 14.51 28.61 4.59
CA VAL A 186 13.92 29.93 4.87
C VAL A 186 14.92 30.87 5.57
N GLY A 187 15.82 30.32 6.39
CA GLY A 187 16.82 31.09 7.13
C GLY A 187 18.27 30.87 6.71
N ASN A 188 18.54 29.91 5.83
CA ASN A 188 19.90 29.49 5.46
C ASN A 188 20.01 29.28 3.95
N VAL A 189 21.23 29.36 3.42
CA VAL A 189 21.51 28.97 2.03
C VAL A 189 21.39 27.46 1.91
N ALA A 190 20.60 26.97 0.95
CA ALA A 190 20.46 25.55 0.67
C ALA A 190 21.80 24.94 0.23
N THR A 191 22.32 23.99 1.00
CA THR A 191 23.59 23.28 0.73
C THR A 191 23.40 21.79 0.46
N GLU A 192 22.19 21.27 0.67
CA GLU A 192 21.87 19.85 0.56
C GLU A 192 20.74 19.63 -0.46
N ALA A 193 20.76 18.46 -1.11
CA ALA A 193 19.73 18.02 -2.02
C ALA A 193 19.22 16.63 -1.62
N LEU A 194 17.90 16.46 -1.57
CA LEU A 194 17.27 15.16 -1.34
C LEU A 194 17.04 14.44 -2.66
N VAL A 195 17.57 13.23 -2.76
CA VAL A 195 17.32 12.32 -3.89
C VAL A 195 16.54 11.12 -3.38
N VAL A 196 15.31 10.96 -3.87
CA VAL A 196 14.48 9.79 -3.59
C VAL A 196 14.59 8.83 -4.77
N ILE A 197 15.05 7.60 -4.52
CA ILE A 197 15.18 6.55 -5.54
C ILE A 197 14.16 5.46 -5.23
N ASP A 198 13.20 5.27 -6.13
CA ASP A 198 12.22 4.19 -6.07
C ASP A 198 12.70 3.01 -6.92
N PHE A 199 13.05 1.90 -6.26
CA PHE A 199 13.44 0.67 -6.94
C PHE A 199 12.19 -0.16 -7.27
N LYS A 200 11.82 -0.19 -8.55
CA LYS A 200 10.82 -1.15 -9.03
C LYS A 200 11.40 -2.57 -9.03
N GLN A 201 10.84 -3.47 -8.24
CA GLN A 201 11.02 -4.91 -8.46
C GLN A 201 10.14 -5.35 -9.63
N ASN A 202 10.73 -5.42 -10.84
CA ASN A 202 10.18 -6.24 -11.91
C ASN A 202 10.75 -7.66 -11.75
N GLN A 203 9.97 -8.61 -11.23
CA GLN A 203 10.24 -10.05 -11.34
C GLN A 203 8.98 -10.68 -12.00
N PHE A 204 8.99 -11.46 -13.08
CA PHE A 204 9.97 -12.41 -13.62
C PHE A 204 9.95 -12.37 -15.16
N THR A 205 11.12 -12.26 -15.80
CA THR A 205 11.26 -12.65 -17.21
C THR A 205 11.55 -14.15 -17.24
N THR A 206 10.53 -14.96 -17.56
CA THR A 206 10.77 -16.36 -17.91
C THR A 206 11.52 -16.36 -19.23
N VAL A 207 12.84 -16.54 -19.19
CA VAL A 207 13.63 -16.79 -20.39
C VAL A 207 13.24 -18.19 -20.88
N LYS A 208 12.33 -18.25 -21.87
CA LYS A 208 12.18 -19.45 -22.68
C LYS A 208 13.50 -19.63 -23.45
N LYS A 209 14.26 -20.67 -23.08
CA LYS A 209 15.32 -21.18 -23.94
C LYS A 209 14.67 -21.64 -25.25
N GLN A 210 15.06 -21.02 -26.36
CA GLN A 210 14.98 -21.63 -27.70
C GLN A 210 16.25 -22.42 -27.93
#